data_AF-A0A936EFE5-F1
#
_entry.id   AF-A0A936EFE5-F1
#
_cell.length_a   1.000
_cell.length_b   1.000
_cell.length_c   1.000
_cell.angle_alpha   90.00
_cell.angle_beta   90.00
_cell.angle_gamma   90.00
#
_symmetry.space_group_name_H-M   'P 1'
#
loop_
_entity.id
_entity.type
_entity.pdbx_description
1 polymer ?
#
loop_
_entity_poly.entity_id
_entity_poly.type
_entity_poly.pdbx_seq_one_letter_code
_entity_poly.pdbx_strand_id
1 'polypeptide(L)'
;MKLFDFFFPEQAQASHLRRVADVHTFTLRHQNYEERARIRRHTEIDERFNSVEEQLGFLTLMLEAIIRKSEEKGMVTRAELQELMKSIDREDGKADGQYTPGRND
;
A
#
# COMPACT_ATOMS: atom_id res chain seq x y z
N MET A 1 26.39 -29.77 -31.44
CA MET A 1 27.29 -28.87 -32.18
C MET A 1 26.87 -28.88 -33.64
N LYS A 2 26.70 -27.72 -34.29
CA LYS A 2 26.29 -27.69 -35.70
C LYS A 2 27.51 -27.84 -36.60
N LEU A 3 27.36 -28.52 -37.74
CA LEU A 3 28.44 -28.78 -38.70
C LEU A 3 29.12 -27.49 -39.20
N PHE A 4 28.38 -26.39 -39.23
CA PHE A 4 28.86 -25.05 -39.63
C PHE A 4 29.89 -24.47 -38.63
N ASP A 5 29.80 -24.81 -37.35
CA ASP A 5 30.71 -24.32 -36.30
C ASP A 5 32.12 -24.92 -36.44
N PHE A 6 32.25 -26.06 -37.14
CA PHE A 6 33.51 -26.74 -37.41
C PHE A 6 34.31 -26.08 -38.55
N PHE A 7 33.62 -25.51 -39.55
CA PHE A 7 34.26 -24.89 -40.72
C PHE A 7 34.55 -23.39 -40.52
N PHE A 8 33.84 -22.71 -39.62
CA PHE A 8 33.99 -21.27 -39.36
C PHE A 8 33.99 -20.94 -37.85
N PRO A 9 35.02 -21.38 -37.10
CA PRO A 9 35.05 -21.28 -35.63
C PRO A 9 34.96 -19.83 -35.12
N GLU A 10 35.54 -18.85 -35.84
CA GLU A 10 35.48 -17.45 -35.43
C GLU A 10 34.08 -16.83 -35.55
N GLN A 11 33.32 -17.19 -36.60
CA GLN A 11 31.95 -16.72 -36.78
C GLN A 11 30.99 -17.37 -35.78
N ALA A 12 31.23 -18.65 -35.46
CA ALA A 12 30.51 -19.36 -34.41
C ALA A 12 30.74 -18.71 -33.03
N GLN A 13 31.99 -18.35 -32.70
CA GLN A 13 32.32 -17.62 -31.48
C GLN A 13 31.69 -16.23 -31.43
N ALA A 14 31.74 -15.46 -32.52
CA ALA A 14 31.10 -14.15 -32.60
C ALA A 14 29.57 -14.23 -32.44
N SER A 15 28.93 -15.23 -33.03
CA SER A 15 27.49 -15.47 -32.89
C SER A 15 27.10 -15.88 -31.46
N HIS A 16 27.96 -16.64 -30.79
CA HIS A 16 27.78 -17.04 -29.40
C HIS A 16 27.93 -15.84 -28.46
N LEU A 17 28.97 -15.02 -28.64
CA LEU A 17 29.16 -13.78 -27.89
C LEU A 17 28.00 -12.82 -28.07
N ARG A 18 27.48 -12.67 -29.30
CA ARG A 18 26.30 -11.85 -29.58
C ARG A 18 25.07 -12.37 -28.85
N ARG A 19 24.82 -13.68 -28.88
CA ARG A 19 23.72 -14.29 -28.12
C ARG A 19 23.85 -14.08 -26.61
N VAL A 20 25.06 -14.20 -26.05
CA VAL A 20 25.31 -13.97 -24.63
C VAL A 20 25.05 -12.50 -24.27
N ALA A 21 25.50 -11.55 -25.11
CA ALA A 21 25.23 -10.13 -24.93
C ALA A 21 23.73 -9.80 -25.03
N ASP A 22 23.02 -10.41 -25.98
CA ASP A 22 21.57 -10.22 -26.15
C ASP A 22 20.79 -10.75 -24.94
N VAL A 23 21.15 -11.93 -24.41
CA VAL A 23 20.56 -12.46 -23.18
C VAL A 23 20.86 -11.56 -21.99
N HIS A 24 22.11 -11.09 -21.86
CA HIS A 24 22.49 -10.23 -20.75
C HIS A 24 21.76 -8.89 -20.77
N THR A 25 21.64 -8.26 -21.95
CA THR A 25 20.90 -6.99 -22.12
C THR A 25 19.40 -7.17 -21.89
N PHE A 26 18.82 -8.31 -22.29
CA PHE A 26 17.42 -8.63 -21.97
C PHE A 26 17.21 -8.77 -20.46
N THR A 27 18.08 -9.50 -19.77
CA THR A 27 18.00 -9.69 -18.31
C THR A 27 18.11 -8.36 -17.57
N LEU A 28 19.06 -7.49 -17.95
CA LEU A 28 19.21 -6.16 -17.34
C LEU A 28 17.97 -5.28 -17.56
N ARG A 29 17.37 -5.31 -18.75
CA ARG A 29 16.12 -4.57 -19.02
C ARG A 29 14.97 -5.07 -18.16
N HIS A 30 14.87 -6.39 -17.98
CA HIS A 30 13.83 -6.98 -17.14
C HIS A 30 14.03 -6.59 -15.67
N GLN A 31 15.25 -6.70 -15.15
CA GLN A 31 15.59 -6.27 -13.79
C GLN A 31 15.27 -4.80 -13.55
N ASN A 32 15.68 -3.92 -14.48
CA ASN A 32 15.39 -2.48 -14.39
C ASN A 32 13.87 -2.19 -14.44
N TYR A 33 13.10 -2.97 -15.19
CA TYR A 33 11.64 -2.82 -15.23
C TYR A 33 11.00 -3.26 -13.90
N GLU A 34 11.43 -4.40 -13.36
CA GLU A 34 10.94 -4.89 -12.07
C GLU A 34 11.28 -3.94 -10.93
N GLU A 35 12.50 -3.40 -10.90
CA GLU A 35 12.92 -2.42 -9.91
C GLU A 35 12.07 -1.14 -9.98
N ARG A 36 11.84 -0.60 -11.19
CA ARG A 36 10.94 0.54 -11.39
C ARG A 36 9.51 0.24 -10.96
N ALA A 37 9.01 -0.96 -11.24
CA ALA A 37 7.68 -1.38 -10.80
C ALA A 37 7.59 -1.47 -9.27
N ARG A 38 8.63 -1.96 -8.59
CA ARG A 38 8.71 -1.99 -7.12
C ARG A 38 8.72 -0.59 -6.53
N ILE A 39 9.57 0.30 -7.05
CA ILE A 39 9.66 1.69 -6.59
C ILE A 39 8.31 2.38 -6.73
N ARG A 40 7.65 2.26 -7.90
CA ARG A 40 6.31 2.84 -8.12
C ARG A 40 5.27 2.35 -7.12
N ARG A 41 5.23 1.04 -6.85
CA ARG A 41 4.30 0.48 -5.86
C ARG A 41 4.58 1.01 -4.46
N HIS A 42 5.85 1.15 -4.08
CA HIS A 42 6.21 1.76 -2.79
C HIS A 42 5.73 3.21 -2.71
N THR A 43 6.04 4.02 -3.72
CA THR A 43 5.58 5.41 -3.78
C THR A 43 4.06 5.53 -3.74
N GLU A 44 3.33 4.68 -4.47
CA GLU A 44 1.86 4.67 -4.44
C GLU A 44 1.30 4.30 -3.06
N ILE A 45 1.93 3.36 -2.36
CA ILE A 45 1.55 3.01 -0.98
C ILE A 45 1.79 4.20 -0.04
N ASP A 46 2.95 4.85 -0.15
CA ASP A 46 3.30 6.00 0.68
C ASP A 46 2.34 7.18 0.43
N GLU A 47 2.02 7.46 -0.84
CA GLU A 47 1.04 8.50 -1.22
C GLU A 47 -0.35 8.19 -0.65
N ARG A 48 -0.80 6.93 -0.74
CA ARG A 48 -2.08 6.51 -0.16
C ARG A 48 -2.08 6.62 1.36
N PHE A 49 -0.98 6.26 2.01
CA PHE A 49 -0.84 6.37 3.46
C PHE A 49 -0.93 7.82 3.91
N ASN A 50 -0.16 8.71 3.26
CA ASN A 50 -0.20 10.16 3.52
C ASN A 50 -1.61 10.72 3.31
N SER A 51 -2.30 10.32 2.24
CA SER A 51 -3.68 10.76 2.00
C SER A 51 -4.65 10.31 3.09
N VAL A 52 -4.49 9.07 3.59
CA VAL A 52 -5.30 8.56 4.72
C VAL A 52 -4.99 9.32 6.00
N GLU A 53 -3.73 9.63 6.29
CA GLU A 53 -3.35 10.42 7.46
C GLU A 53 -3.94 11.84 7.41
N GLU A 54 -3.89 12.51 6.25
CA GLU A 54 -4.50 13.81 6.05
C GLU A 54 -6.02 13.78 6.26
N GLN A 55 -6.69 12.77 5.70
CA GLN A 55 -8.13 12.58 5.87
C GLN A 55 -8.51 12.31 7.33
N LEU A 56 -7.74 11.47 8.04
CA LEU A 56 -7.93 11.21 9.47
C LEU A 56 -7.72 12.47 10.32
N GLY A 57 -6.70 13.27 9.99
CA GLY A 57 -6.45 14.56 10.64
C GLY A 57 -7.63 15.51 10.46
N PHE A 58 -8.13 15.64 9.23
CA PHE A 58 -9.30 16.47 8.93
C PHE A 58 -10.57 16.00 9.65
N LEU A 59 -10.85 14.69 9.64
CA LEU A 59 -11.99 14.11 10.36
C LEU A 59 -11.89 14.36 11.87
N THR A 60 -10.69 14.20 12.44
CA THR A 60 -10.44 14.46 13.87
C THR A 60 -10.74 15.91 14.22
N LEU A 61 -10.25 16.85 13.41
CA LEU A 61 -10.51 18.28 13.60
C LEU A 61 -12.01 18.60 13.53
N MET A 62 -12.71 18.02 12.55
CA MET A 62 -14.15 18.23 12.38
C MET A 62 -14.95 17.68 13.56
N LEU A 63 -14.64 16.47 14.02
CA LEU A 63 -15.29 15.85 15.17
C LEU A 63 -15.06 16.66 16.44
N GLU A 64 -13.82 17.09 16.70
CA GLU A 64 -13.52 17.93 17.87
C GLU A 64 -14.27 19.26 17.81
N ALA A 65 -14.39 19.89 16.63
CA ALA A 65 -15.17 21.10 16.46
C ALA A 65 -16.66 20.89 16.78
N ILE A 66 -17.24 19.76 16.32
CA ILE A 66 -18.62 19.39 16.61
C ILE A 66 -18.81 19.13 18.11
N ILE A 67 -17.93 18.33 18.72
CA ILE A 67 -17.96 18.00 20.16
C ILE A 67 -17.90 19.27 21.00
N ARG A 68 -16.92 20.14 20.75
CA ARG A 68 -16.81 21.42 21.45
C ARG A 68 -18.05 22.28 21.28
N LYS A 69 -18.62 22.34 20.07
CA LYS A 69 -19.81 23.15 19.86
C LYS A 69 -21.04 22.59 20.57
N SER A 70 -21.15 21.27 20.67
CA SER A 70 -22.21 20.59 21.42
C SER A 70 -22.04 20.78 22.93
N GLU A 71 -20.81 20.75 23.45
CA GLU A 71 -20.48 21.08 24.85
C GLU A 71 -20.83 22.52 25.19
N GLU A 72 -20.45 23.49 24.35
CA GLU A 72 -20.79 24.91 24.53
C GLU A 72 -22.29 25.16 24.63
N LYS A 73 -23.08 24.36 23.90
CA LYS A 73 -24.54 24.42 23.91
C LYS A 73 -25.18 23.59 25.05
N GLY A 74 -24.38 22.91 25.85
CA GLY A 74 -24.86 22.02 26.92
C GLY A 74 -25.63 20.80 26.41
N MET A 75 -25.39 20.38 25.16
CA MET A 75 -26.12 19.25 24.55
C MET A 75 -25.54 17.89 24.96
N VAL A 76 -24.22 17.82 25.16
CA VAL A 76 -23.51 16.61 25.57
C VAL A 76 -22.25 16.98 26.33
N THR A 77 -21.83 16.13 27.25
CA THR A 77 -20.54 16.24 27.95
C THR A 77 -19.53 15.21 27.42
N ARG A 78 -18.23 15.47 27.63
CA ARG A 78 -17.17 14.49 27.30
C ARG A 78 -17.38 13.15 28.00
N ALA A 79 -17.87 13.17 29.24
CA ALA A 79 -18.10 11.96 30.00
C ALA A 79 -19.19 11.08 29.36
N GLU A 80 -20.31 11.69 28.94
CA GLU A 80 -21.39 11.00 28.24
C GLU A 80 -20.93 10.41 26.91
N LEU A 81 -20.12 11.16 26.13
CA LEU A 81 -19.54 10.65 24.89
C LEU A 81 -18.60 9.46 25.14
N GLN A 82 -17.75 9.52 26.16
CA GLN A 82 -16.85 8.42 26.51
C GLN A 82 -17.61 7.17 26.97
N GLU A 83 -18.69 7.34 27.72
CA GLU A 83 -19.53 6.24 28.14
C GLU A 83 -20.27 5.62 26.95
N LEU A 84 -20.82 6.44 26.06
CA LEU A 84 -21.45 5.99 24.82
C LEU A 84 -20.46 5.22 23.94
N MET A 85 -19.24 5.72 23.76
CA MET A 85 -18.20 5.01 23.00
C MET A 85 -17.89 3.64 23.59
N LYS A 86 -17.76 3.53 24.91
CA LYS A 86 -17.55 2.25 25.60
C LYS A 86 -18.74 1.31 25.48
N SER A 87 -19.96 1.85 25.42
CA SER A 87 -21.16 1.07 25.20
C SER A 87 -21.15 0.47 23.80
N ILE A 88 -20.95 1.31 22.78
CA ILE A 88 -20.93 0.92 21.36
C ILE A 88 -19.83 -0.10 21.10
N ASP A 89 -18.62 0.14 21.63
CA ASP A 89 -17.48 -0.78 21.51
C ASP A 89 -17.81 -2.18 22.02
N ARG A 90 -18.67 -2.29 23.04
CA ARG A 90 -19.09 -3.57 23.62
C ARG A 90 -20.25 -4.25 22.90
N GLU A 91 -20.89 -3.60 21.94
CA GLU A 91 -22.09 -4.13 21.26
C GLU A 91 -21.79 -5.36 20.40
N ASP A 92 -20.59 -5.48 19.84
CA ASP A 92 -20.17 -6.64 19.05
C ASP A 92 -19.50 -7.75 19.90
N GLY A 93 -19.52 -7.59 21.23
CA GLY A 93 -18.94 -8.52 22.19
C GLY A 93 -17.43 -8.43 22.33
N LYS A 94 -16.78 -7.46 21.68
CA LYS A 94 -15.36 -7.14 21.86
C LYS A 94 -15.22 -5.81 22.58
N ALA A 95 -13.99 -5.46 22.96
CA ALA A 95 -13.68 -4.16 23.56
C ALA A 95 -12.32 -3.75 23.02
N ASP A 96 -12.27 -3.50 21.71
CA ASP A 96 -11.04 -3.28 20.94
C ASP A 96 -10.98 -1.88 20.30
N GLY A 97 -11.95 -1.02 20.60
CA GLY A 97 -12.10 0.31 20.04
C GLY A 97 -12.65 0.31 18.61
N GLN A 98 -13.13 -0.83 18.11
CA GLN A 98 -13.70 -0.97 16.77
C GLN A 98 -15.16 -1.36 16.87
N TYR A 99 -15.97 -0.79 15.99
CA TYR A 99 -17.35 -1.25 15.82
C TYR A 99 -17.41 -2.17 14.61
N THR A 100 -17.63 -3.46 14.83
CA THR A 100 -17.92 -4.40 13.75
C THR A 100 -19.43 -4.61 13.66
N PRO A 101 -20.15 -4.00 12.70
CA PRO A 101 -21.56 -4.29 12.53
C PRO A 101 -21.73 -5.78 12.25
N GLY A 102 -22.61 -6.43 13.01
CA GLY A 102 -22.83 -7.88 12.96
C GLY A 102 -22.98 -8.38 11.52
N ARG A 103 -22.22 -9.41 11.17
CA ARG A 103 -22.46 -10.23 9.98
C ARG A 103 -23.90 -10.74 10.07
N ASN A 104 -24.79 -10.23 9.23
CA ASN A 104 -26.07 -10.86 8.98
C ASN A 104 -25.77 -12.14 8.17
N ASP A 105 -25.56 -13.25 8.86
CA ASP A 105 -25.65 -14.59 8.27
C ASP A 105 -27.13 -15.00 8.15
#